data_AF-A0A838Q471-F1
#
_entry.id   AF-A0A838Q471-F1
#
_cell.length_a   1.000
_cell.length_b   1.000
_cell.length_c   1.000
_cell.angle_alpha   90.00
_cell.angle_beta   90.00
_cell.angle_gamma   90.00
#
_symmetry.space_group_name_H-M   'P 1'
#
loop_
_entity.id
_entity.type
_entity.pdbx_description
1 polymer ?
#
loop_
_entity_poly.entity_id
_entity_poly.type
_entity_poly.pdbx_seq_one_letter_code
_entity_poly.pdbx_strand_id
1 'polypeptide(L)'
;MKRFLLVLAATLLFGSVKLPAEHALFAARSELRLHGVPMDLSLREQIGQLGFIAALSGFRSLIADFLFIQAHVAWERTEWSRVLLLFRQVTTLQPRGVLFWDMAAWHMGWNASVSVFNDKSQPRLALRIKAQREYWDLARDFLERGIKNNPDQPKLYEALGRLYREKYKDHARASESFAKTAEQPGAPSYAKRFTLYELSYCEGREQEAYERLLQLYNADENERLPTLISRLKLLEEKLNIPLAERIPDRAH
;
A
#
# COMPACT_ATOMS: atom_id res chain seq x y z
N MET A 1 -47.27 15.69 -15.61
CA MET A 1 -46.97 16.84 -14.72
C MET A 1 -46.99 16.48 -13.23
N LYS A 2 -48.09 15.97 -12.64
CA LYS A 2 -48.16 15.65 -11.20
C LYS A 2 -47.08 14.67 -10.69
N ARG A 3 -46.78 13.60 -11.44
CA ARG A 3 -45.72 12.64 -11.10
C ARG A 3 -44.31 13.26 -11.13
N PHE A 4 -44.06 14.16 -12.08
CA PHE A 4 -42.79 14.88 -12.18
C PHE A 4 -42.60 15.82 -10.99
N LEU A 5 -43.64 16.55 -10.60
CA LEU A 5 -43.63 17.42 -9.42
C LEU A 5 -43.44 16.63 -8.11
N LEU A 6 -44.05 15.44 -8.00
CA LEU A 6 -43.85 14.54 -6.86
C LEU A 6 -42.41 14.04 -6.76
N VAL A 7 -41.81 13.63 -7.87
CA VAL A 7 -40.40 13.20 -7.89
C VAL A 7 -39.49 14.38 -7.52
N LEU A 8 -39.72 15.56 -8.11
CA LEU A 8 -38.94 16.76 -7.81
C LEU A 8 -39.04 17.15 -6.33
N ALA A 9 -40.24 17.14 -5.76
CA ALA A 9 -40.48 17.43 -4.35
C ALA A 9 -39.80 16.39 -3.44
N ALA A 10 -39.89 15.10 -3.78
CA ALA A 10 -39.22 14.03 -3.03
C ALA A 10 -37.69 14.18 -3.05
N THR A 11 -37.11 14.52 -4.20
CA THR A 11 -35.66 14.75 -4.33
C THR A 11 -35.21 15.99 -3.55
N LEU A 12 -35.98 17.09 -3.59
CA LEU A 12 -35.68 18.30 -2.81
C LEU A 12 -35.79 18.04 -1.31
N LEU A 13 -36.85 17.33 -0.88
CA LEU A 13 -37.05 16.97 0.53
C LEU A 13 -35.91 16.08 1.02
N PHE A 14 -35.56 15.05 0.25
CA PHE A 14 -34.44 14.17 0.56
C PHE A 14 -33.10 14.93 0.65
N GLY A 15 -32.84 15.83 -0.31
CA GLY A 15 -31.67 16.70 -0.29
C GLY A 15 -31.62 17.60 0.95
N SER A 16 -32.75 18.21 1.32
CA SER A 16 -32.83 19.11 2.48
C SER A 16 -32.62 18.41 3.83
N VAL A 17 -32.96 17.12 3.93
CA VAL A 17 -32.69 16.31 5.14
C VAL A 17 -31.26 15.76 5.14
N LYS A 18 -30.76 15.34 3.97
CA LYS A 18 -29.45 14.70 3.84
C LYS A 18 -28.29 15.69 3.98
N LEU A 19 -28.40 16.88 3.40
CA LEU A 19 -27.31 17.87 3.39
C LEU A 19 -26.85 18.28 4.80
N PRO A 20 -27.72 18.62 5.76
CA PRO A 20 -27.29 18.96 7.12
C PRO A 20 -26.59 17.79 7.82
N ALA A 21 -27.07 16.56 7.61
CA ALA A 21 -26.46 15.36 8.17
C ALA A 21 -25.07 15.10 7.56
N GLU A 22 -24.91 15.28 6.25
CA GLU A 22 -23.61 15.20 5.58
C GLU A 22 -22.65 16.29 6.05
N HIS A 23 -23.13 17.52 6.24
CA HIS A 23 -22.33 18.62 6.78
C HIS A 23 -21.90 18.36 8.23
N ALA A 24 -22.79 17.86 9.09
CA ALA A 24 -22.45 17.49 10.46
C ALA A 24 -21.43 16.34 10.50
N LEU A 25 -21.61 15.32 9.65
CA LEU A 25 -20.65 14.22 9.49
C LEU A 25 -19.30 14.71 8.94
N PHE A 26 -19.30 15.68 8.03
CA PHE A 26 -18.08 16.27 7.49
C PHE A 26 -17.33 17.10 8.54
N ALA A 27 -18.05 17.89 9.34
CA ALA A 27 -17.48 18.63 10.47
C ALA A 27 -16.85 17.69 11.51
N ALA A 28 -17.57 16.65 11.92
CA ALA A 28 -17.08 15.61 12.81
C ALA A 28 -15.88 14.83 12.22
N ARG A 29 -15.86 14.62 10.89
CA ARG A 29 -14.71 14.03 10.18
C ARG A 29 -13.47 14.93 10.20
N SER A 30 -13.65 16.25 10.14
CA SER A 30 -12.52 17.19 10.20
C SER A 30 -11.84 17.20 11.57
N GLU A 31 -12.63 17.07 12.66
CA GLU A 31 -12.11 16.92 14.03
C GLU A 31 -11.36 15.59 14.22
N LEU A 32 -11.78 14.53 13.52
CA LEU A 32 -11.14 13.21 13.53
C LEU A 32 -9.96 13.07 12.55
N ARG A 33 -9.45 14.15 11.94
CA ARG A 33 -8.40 14.14 10.89
C ARG A 33 -8.73 13.24 9.68
N LEU A 34 -10.00 13.00 9.39
CA LEU A 34 -10.42 12.25 8.21
C LEU A 34 -10.40 13.17 6.97
N HIS A 35 -9.22 13.38 6.37
CA HIS A 35 -8.96 14.28 5.24
C HIS A 35 -9.91 14.11 4.03
N GLY A 36 -10.84 15.03 3.82
CA GLY A 36 -11.73 15.04 2.65
C GLY A 36 -10.95 15.00 1.32
N VAL A 37 -11.41 14.21 0.36
CA VAL A 37 -10.79 14.12 -0.97
C VAL A 37 -11.19 15.36 -1.78
N PRO A 38 -10.24 16.10 -2.38
CA PRO A 38 -10.58 17.19 -3.28
C PRO A 38 -11.29 16.65 -4.52
N MET A 39 -12.44 17.26 -4.86
CA MET A 39 -13.18 16.99 -6.08
C MET A 39 -12.43 17.62 -7.26
N ASP A 40 -11.79 16.79 -8.08
CA ASP A 40 -11.07 17.27 -9.27
C ASP A 40 -11.83 16.91 -10.56
N LEU A 41 -11.79 17.80 -11.54
CA LEU A 41 -12.40 17.64 -12.87
C LEU A 41 -11.82 16.44 -13.63
N SER A 42 -10.59 16.02 -13.28
CA SER A 42 -9.93 14.80 -13.78
C SER A 42 -10.71 13.50 -13.49
N LEU A 43 -11.62 13.51 -12.50
CA LEU A 43 -12.48 12.38 -12.15
C LEU A 43 -13.44 12.00 -13.31
N ARG A 44 -13.94 13.00 -14.05
CA ARG A 44 -14.88 12.81 -15.17
C ARG A 44 -14.21 12.09 -16.34
N GLU A 45 -12.94 12.40 -16.60
CA GLU A 45 -12.16 11.81 -17.68
C GLU A 45 -11.80 10.34 -17.42
N GLN A 46 -11.55 9.98 -16.15
CA GLN A 46 -11.14 8.61 -15.78
C GLN A 46 -12.30 7.60 -15.70
N ILE A 47 -13.51 8.06 -15.42
CA ILE A 47 -14.64 7.19 -15.04
C ILE A 47 -15.76 7.18 -16.11
N GLY A 48 -15.75 8.13 -17.06
CA GLY A 48 -16.82 8.29 -18.06
C GLY A 48 -18.11 8.91 -17.48
N GLN A 49 -19.05 9.30 -18.35
CA GLN A 49 -20.25 10.08 -17.98
C GLN A 49 -21.16 9.40 -16.94
N LEU A 50 -21.38 8.09 -17.04
CA LEU A 50 -22.28 7.34 -16.15
C LEU A 50 -21.70 7.18 -14.74
N GLY A 51 -20.40 6.88 -14.63
CA GLY A 51 -19.77 6.77 -13.32
C GLY A 51 -19.52 8.15 -12.66
N PHE A 52 -19.41 9.23 -13.45
CA PHE A 52 -19.42 10.60 -12.92
C PHE A 52 -20.77 10.97 -12.29
N ILE A 53 -21.89 10.64 -12.95
CA ILE A 53 -23.24 10.85 -12.41
C ILE A 53 -23.47 10.01 -11.13
N ALA A 54 -22.97 8.77 -11.11
CA ALA A 54 -23.05 7.91 -9.93
C ALA A 54 -22.15 8.38 -8.77
N ALA A 55 -20.99 8.96 -9.08
CA ALA A 55 -20.11 9.58 -8.10
C ALA A 55 -20.76 10.81 -7.45
N LEU A 56 -21.49 11.61 -8.22
CA LEU A 56 -22.24 12.77 -7.74
C LEU A 56 -23.50 12.42 -6.92
N SER A 57 -24.01 11.19 -7.02
CA SER A 57 -25.26 10.76 -6.37
C SER A 57 -25.06 9.91 -5.10
N GLY A 58 -23.81 9.70 -4.67
CA GLY A 58 -23.49 8.94 -3.46
C GLY A 58 -23.40 7.42 -3.64
N PHE A 59 -23.52 6.91 -4.87
CA PHE A 59 -23.43 5.48 -5.18
C PHE A 59 -22.00 4.99 -5.52
N ARG A 60 -20.99 5.86 -5.43
CA ARG A 60 -19.59 5.53 -5.74
C ARG A 60 -19.08 4.30 -4.99
N SER A 61 -19.55 4.08 -3.75
CA SER A 61 -19.11 2.95 -2.94
C SER A 61 -19.60 1.63 -3.53
N LEU A 62 -20.90 1.52 -3.81
CA LEU A 62 -21.51 0.32 -4.40
C LEU A 62 -20.92 -0.01 -5.77
N ILE A 63 -20.62 1.00 -6.59
CA ILE A 63 -19.98 0.78 -7.89
C ILE A 63 -18.56 0.27 -7.70
N ALA A 64 -17.79 0.87 -6.80
CA ALA A 64 -16.43 0.39 -6.53
C ALA A 64 -16.44 -1.05 -6.00
N ASP A 65 -17.39 -1.42 -5.14
CA ASP A 65 -17.52 -2.78 -4.63
C ASP A 65 -17.89 -3.76 -5.76
N PHE A 66 -18.82 -3.38 -6.66
CA PHE A 66 -19.14 -4.17 -7.84
C PHE A 66 -17.94 -4.34 -8.78
N LEU A 67 -17.22 -3.25 -9.06
CA LEU A 67 -16.01 -3.30 -9.91
C LEU A 67 -14.90 -4.12 -9.26
N PHE A 68 -14.80 -4.12 -7.93
CA PHE A 68 -13.86 -4.95 -7.18
C PHE A 68 -14.20 -6.45 -7.33
N ILE A 69 -15.49 -6.82 -7.26
CA ILE A 69 -15.93 -8.19 -7.58
C ILE A 69 -15.60 -8.56 -9.03
N GLN A 70 -15.83 -7.65 -9.98
CA GLN A 70 -15.45 -7.87 -11.39
C GLN A 70 -13.93 -8.02 -11.54
N ALA A 71 -13.13 -7.30 -10.75
CA ALA A 71 -11.68 -7.41 -10.77
C ALA A 71 -11.22 -8.78 -10.28
N HIS A 72 -11.92 -9.34 -9.28
CA HIS A 72 -11.70 -10.70 -8.82
C HIS A 72 -11.96 -11.73 -9.93
N VAL A 73 -13.11 -11.64 -10.62
CA VAL A 73 -13.43 -12.53 -11.76
C VAL A 73 -12.41 -12.40 -12.89
N ALA A 74 -11.96 -11.17 -13.20
CA ALA A 74 -10.92 -10.93 -14.20
C ALA A 74 -9.57 -11.56 -13.79
N TRP A 75 -9.24 -11.50 -12.49
CA TRP A 75 -8.04 -12.13 -11.95
C TRP A 75 -8.09 -13.66 -12.07
N GLU A 76 -9.21 -14.31 -11.74
CA GLU A 76 -9.39 -15.75 -11.90
C GLU A 76 -9.15 -16.21 -13.35
N ARG A 77 -9.51 -15.35 -14.31
CA ARG A 77 -9.33 -15.57 -15.76
C ARG A 77 -7.99 -15.08 -16.30
N THR A 78 -7.07 -14.65 -15.43
CA THR A 78 -5.76 -14.06 -15.78
C THR A 78 -5.83 -12.90 -16.78
N GLU A 79 -6.95 -12.17 -16.81
CA GLU A 79 -7.17 -10.99 -17.65
C GLU A 79 -6.45 -9.75 -17.04
N TRP A 80 -5.12 -9.78 -16.95
CA TRP A 80 -4.33 -8.78 -16.19
C TRP A 80 -4.58 -7.32 -16.60
N SER A 81 -4.76 -7.05 -17.89
CA SER A 81 -5.10 -5.71 -18.38
C SER A 81 -6.46 -5.24 -17.84
N ARG A 82 -7.43 -6.15 -17.75
CA ARG A 82 -8.76 -5.86 -17.19
C ARG A 82 -8.69 -5.66 -15.68
N VAL A 83 -7.91 -6.49 -14.97
CA VAL A 83 -7.63 -6.31 -13.53
C VAL A 83 -7.07 -4.91 -13.27
N LEU A 84 -6.04 -4.50 -14.03
CA LEU A 84 -5.44 -3.17 -13.92
C LEU A 84 -6.47 -2.05 -14.12
N LEU A 85 -7.28 -2.12 -15.18
CA LEU A 85 -8.28 -1.09 -15.48
C LEU A 85 -9.35 -0.99 -14.41
N LEU A 86 -9.86 -2.14 -13.93
CA LEU A 86 -10.86 -2.18 -12.88
C LEU A 86 -10.31 -1.62 -11.57
N PHE A 87 -9.09 -2.00 -11.16
CA PHE A 87 -8.48 -1.46 -9.95
C PHE A 87 -8.21 0.04 -10.04
N ARG A 88 -7.82 0.58 -11.20
CA ARG A 88 -7.73 2.03 -11.40
C ARG A 88 -9.07 2.72 -11.14
N GLN A 89 -10.18 2.16 -11.65
CA GLN A 89 -11.50 2.73 -11.42
C GLN A 89 -11.93 2.61 -9.96
N VAL A 90 -11.72 1.45 -9.33
CA VAL A 90 -12.05 1.22 -7.91
C VAL A 90 -11.31 2.20 -7.01
N THR A 91 -10.01 2.40 -7.22
CA THR A 91 -9.22 3.32 -6.39
C THR A 91 -9.52 4.79 -6.67
N THR A 92 -9.95 5.15 -7.89
CA THR A 92 -10.47 6.50 -8.19
C THR A 92 -11.82 6.75 -7.52
N LEU A 93 -12.73 5.75 -7.48
CA LEU A 93 -14.05 5.87 -6.85
C LEU A 93 -13.97 5.92 -5.32
N GLN A 94 -13.12 5.07 -4.74
CA GLN A 94 -12.90 4.94 -3.29
C GLN A 94 -11.41 5.10 -2.93
N PRO A 95 -10.85 6.32 -3.04
CA PRO A 95 -9.41 6.55 -2.80
C PRO A 95 -9.01 6.39 -1.32
N ARG A 96 -9.96 6.41 -0.39
CA ARG A 96 -9.73 6.12 1.04
C ARG A 96 -9.75 4.61 1.35
N GLY A 97 -10.10 3.77 0.39
CA GLY A 97 -10.19 2.31 0.56
C GLY A 97 -8.81 1.67 0.51
N VAL A 98 -8.11 1.62 1.64
CA VAL A 98 -6.76 1.02 1.78
C VAL A 98 -6.68 -0.37 1.15
N LEU A 99 -7.71 -1.20 1.36
CA LEU A 99 -7.81 -2.53 0.78
C LEU A 99 -7.65 -2.53 -0.74
N PHE A 100 -8.25 -1.57 -1.44
CA PHE A 100 -8.21 -1.54 -2.91
C PHE A 100 -6.82 -1.21 -3.44
N TRP A 101 -6.10 -0.28 -2.79
CA TRP A 101 -4.73 0.04 -3.15
C TRP A 101 -3.78 -1.13 -2.89
N ASP A 102 -3.87 -1.74 -1.71
CA ASP A 102 -3.06 -2.90 -1.33
C ASP A 102 -3.31 -4.10 -2.26
N MET A 103 -4.57 -4.41 -2.56
CA MET A 103 -4.92 -5.50 -3.48
C MET A 103 -4.48 -5.21 -4.91
N ALA A 104 -4.67 -3.98 -5.42
CA ALA A 104 -4.19 -3.59 -6.74
C ALA A 104 -2.68 -3.81 -6.85
N ALA A 105 -1.92 -3.31 -5.87
CA ALA A 105 -0.48 -3.48 -5.82
C ALA A 105 -0.05 -4.94 -5.72
N TRP A 106 -0.76 -5.75 -4.92
CA TRP A 106 -0.51 -7.19 -4.81
C TRP A 106 -0.70 -7.91 -6.16
N HIS A 107 -1.83 -7.66 -6.83
CA HIS A 107 -2.11 -8.27 -8.13
C HIS A 107 -1.08 -7.88 -9.17
N MET A 108 -0.66 -6.61 -9.23
CA MET A 108 0.37 -6.18 -10.17
C MET A 108 1.74 -6.79 -9.80
N GLY A 109 2.18 -6.60 -8.55
CA GLY A 109 3.54 -6.88 -8.10
C GLY A 109 3.87 -8.37 -7.95
N TRP A 110 2.88 -9.22 -7.67
CA TRP A 110 3.07 -10.65 -7.45
C TRP A 110 2.37 -11.51 -8.49
N ASN A 111 1.08 -11.29 -8.78
CA ASN A 111 0.34 -12.23 -9.62
C ASN A 111 0.62 -11.99 -11.11
N ALA A 112 0.38 -10.76 -11.60
CA ALA A 112 0.58 -10.40 -13.00
C ALA A 112 2.07 -10.44 -13.38
N SER A 113 2.94 -9.90 -12.54
CA SER A 113 4.39 -9.86 -12.80
C SER A 113 5.00 -11.27 -12.95
N VAL A 114 4.55 -12.24 -12.14
CA VAL A 114 4.98 -13.64 -12.24
C VAL A 114 4.33 -14.31 -13.46
N SER A 115 3.06 -14.03 -13.74
CA SER A 115 2.37 -14.58 -14.90
C SER A 115 3.06 -14.19 -16.22
N VAL A 116 3.37 -12.91 -16.43
CA VAL A 116 4.06 -12.46 -17.64
C VAL A 116 5.51 -12.91 -17.70
N PHE A 117 6.17 -13.06 -16.55
CA PHE A 117 7.51 -13.63 -16.51
C PHE A 117 7.51 -15.10 -16.94
N ASN A 118 6.48 -15.87 -16.60
CA ASN A 118 6.37 -17.30 -16.88
C ASN A 118 5.68 -17.63 -18.21
N ASP A 119 5.18 -16.63 -18.94
CA ASP A 119 4.48 -16.83 -20.21
C ASP A 119 5.40 -17.39 -21.30
N LYS A 120 5.25 -18.68 -21.61
CA LYS A 120 6.06 -19.37 -22.63
C LYS A 120 5.70 -18.97 -24.05
N SER A 121 4.55 -18.32 -24.28
CA SER A 121 4.17 -17.82 -25.61
C SER A 121 5.08 -16.66 -26.06
N GLN A 122 5.72 -15.96 -25.11
CA GLN A 122 6.78 -15.01 -25.36
C GLN A 122 8.16 -15.70 -25.26
N PRO A 123 8.79 -16.11 -26.39
CA PRO A 123 10.05 -16.84 -26.34
C PRO A 123 11.23 -15.99 -25.84
N ARG A 124 11.15 -14.66 -25.96
CA ARG A 124 12.26 -13.76 -25.57
C ARG A 124 12.25 -13.47 -24.08
N LEU A 125 13.22 -14.02 -23.35
CA LEU A 125 13.41 -13.77 -21.91
C LEU A 125 13.50 -12.28 -21.58
N ALA A 126 14.21 -11.49 -22.39
CA ALA A 126 14.35 -10.05 -22.16
C ALA A 126 13.00 -9.31 -22.17
N LEU A 127 12.05 -9.71 -23.02
CA LEU A 127 10.71 -9.12 -23.05
C LEU A 127 9.87 -9.54 -21.84
N ARG A 128 10.03 -10.78 -21.36
CA ARG A 128 9.39 -11.26 -20.12
C ARG A 128 9.90 -10.53 -18.88
N ILE A 129 11.21 -10.30 -18.79
CA ILE A 129 11.83 -9.49 -17.72
C ILE A 129 11.33 -8.04 -17.79
N LYS A 130 11.28 -7.45 -18.99
CA LYS A 130 10.76 -6.08 -19.17
C LYS A 130 9.31 -5.97 -18.69
N ALA A 131 8.43 -6.85 -19.17
CA ALA A 131 7.02 -6.85 -18.78
C ALA A 131 6.84 -7.06 -17.27
N GLN A 132 7.63 -7.96 -16.65
CA GLN A 132 7.61 -8.16 -15.22
C GLN A 132 7.94 -6.87 -14.45
N ARG A 133 8.98 -6.14 -14.87
CA ARG A 133 9.37 -4.86 -14.26
C ARG A 133 8.30 -3.79 -14.42
N GLU A 134 7.64 -3.72 -15.58
CA GLU A 134 6.51 -2.81 -15.80
C GLU A 134 5.37 -3.05 -14.79
N TYR A 135 5.08 -4.31 -14.47
CA TYR A 135 4.09 -4.63 -13.42
C TYR A 135 4.56 -4.29 -12.00
N TRP A 136 5.86 -4.38 -11.70
CA TRP A 136 6.40 -3.89 -10.43
C TRP A 136 6.24 -2.37 -10.32
N ASP A 137 6.48 -1.64 -11.40
CA ASP A 137 6.31 -0.18 -11.44
C ASP A 137 4.85 0.22 -11.28
N LEU A 138 3.91 -0.54 -11.86
CA LEU A 138 2.47 -0.36 -11.61
C LEU A 138 2.10 -0.60 -10.14
N ALA A 139 2.67 -1.64 -9.52
CA ALA A 139 2.45 -1.91 -8.10
C ALA A 139 2.94 -0.76 -7.21
N ARG A 140 4.15 -0.25 -7.50
CA ARG A 140 4.73 0.91 -6.82
C ARG A 140 3.82 2.13 -6.96
N ASP A 141 3.37 2.43 -8.17
CA ASP A 141 2.46 3.56 -8.45
C ASP A 141 1.14 3.46 -7.67
N PHE A 142 0.52 2.27 -7.59
CA PHE A 142 -0.66 2.07 -6.74
C PHE A 142 -0.37 2.35 -5.26
N LEU A 143 0.77 1.90 -4.74
CA LEU A 143 1.13 2.11 -3.33
C LEU A 143 1.44 3.58 -3.04
N GLU A 144 2.20 4.26 -3.91
CA GLU A 144 2.53 5.68 -3.77
C GLU A 144 1.29 6.57 -3.83
N ARG A 145 0.38 6.32 -4.79
CA ARG A 145 -0.91 7.02 -4.87
C ARG A 145 -1.82 6.66 -3.70
N GLY A 146 -1.80 5.40 -3.26
CA GLY A 146 -2.53 4.94 -2.08
C GLY A 146 -2.09 5.68 -0.82
N ILE A 147 -0.78 5.77 -0.58
CA ILE A 147 -0.16 6.53 0.52
C ILE A 147 -0.56 8.00 0.44
N LYS A 148 -0.50 8.62 -0.74
CA LYS A 148 -0.91 10.03 -0.92
C LYS A 148 -2.37 10.27 -0.49
N ASN A 149 -3.26 9.30 -0.72
CA ASN A 149 -4.67 9.38 -0.32
C ASN A 149 -4.94 8.91 1.12
N ASN A 150 -3.99 8.19 1.73
CA ASN A 150 -4.11 7.53 3.03
C ASN A 150 -2.78 7.61 3.81
N PRO A 151 -2.30 8.84 4.14
CA PRO A 151 -0.95 9.03 4.69
C PRO A 151 -0.77 8.51 6.12
N ASP A 152 -1.87 8.21 6.81
CA ASP A 152 -1.92 7.72 8.19
C ASP A 152 -2.03 6.18 8.27
N GLN A 153 -1.99 5.49 7.12
CA GLN A 153 -2.27 4.05 7.05
C GLN A 153 -0.97 3.23 6.95
N PRO A 154 -0.52 2.57 8.06
CA PRO A 154 0.75 1.82 8.08
C PRO A 154 0.81 0.71 7.03
N LYS A 155 -0.34 0.10 6.71
CA LYS A 155 -0.42 -1.03 5.79
C LYS A 155 0.16 -0.73 4.41
N LEU A 156 -0.02 0.48 3.88
CA LEU A 156 0.47 0.83 2.54
C LEU A 156 1.98 1.07 2.52
N TYR A 157 2.53 1.64 3.59
CA TYR A 157 3.98 1.78 3.76
C TYR A 157 4.65 0.40 3.93
N GLU A 158 4.02 -0.52 4.68
CA GLU A 158 4.51 -1.88 4.84
C GLU A 158 4.54 -2.61 3.50
N ALA A 159 3.44 -2.55 2.73
CA ALA A 159 3.36 -3.15 1.41
C ALA A 159 4.41 -2.58 0.45
N LEU A 160 4.71 -1.26 0.53
CA LEU A 160 5.75 -0.62 -0.25
C LEU A 160 7.15 -1.09 0.15
N GLY A 161 7.42 -1.22 1.46
CA GLY A 161 8.66 -1.80 1.97
C GLY A 161 8.86 -3.23 1.50
N ARG A 162 7.80 -4.05 1.53
CA ARG A 162 7.81 -5.42 1.02
C ARG A 162 8.10 -5.46 -0.48
N LEU A 163 7.51 -4.55 -1.26
CA LEU A 163 7.77 -4.45 -2.70
C LEU A 163 9.24 -4.12 -3.00
N TYR A 164 9.81 -3.12 -2.31
CA TYR A 164 11.22 -2.76 -2.48
C TYR A 164 12.18 -3.88 -2.10
N ARG A 165 11.93 -4.53 -0.94
CA ARG A 165 12.72 -5.67 -0.46
C ARG A 165 12.68 -6.85 -1.42
N GLU A 166 11.50 -7.24 -1.86
CA GLU A 166 11.32 -8.51 -2.57
C GLU A 166 11.57 -8.40 -4.07
N LYS A 167 11.12 -7.31 -4.70
CA LYS A 167 11.13 -7.16 -6.16
C LYS A 167 12.30 -6.33 -6.65
N TYR A 168 12.54 -5.18 -6.02
CA TYR A 168 13.62 -4.27 -6.43
C TYR A 168 14.97 -4.61 -5.80
N LYS A 169 14.99 -5.35 -4.68
CA LYS A 169 16.19 -5.55 -3.84
C LYS A 169 16.81 -4.22 -3.39
N ASP A 170 15.95 -3.22 -3.22
CA ASP A 170 16.33 -1.88 -2.76
C ASP A 170 16.12 -1.83 -1.24
N HIS A 171 17.15 -2.26 -0.52
CA HIS A 171 17.12 -2.34 0.94
C HIS A 171 17.02 -0.97 1.61
N ALA A 172 17.58 0.08 1.00
CA ALA A 172 17.50 1.44 1.52
C ALA A 172 16.06 1.94 1.53
N ARG A 173 15.38 1.87 0.37
CA ARG A 173 13.96 2.28 0.28
C ARG A 173 13.02 1.36 1.05
N ALA A 174 13.36 0.07 1.16
CA ALA A 174 12.63 -0.86 2.00
C ALA A 174 12.71 -0.44 3.48
N SER A 175 13.92 -0.15 3.98
CA SER A 175 14.15 0.33 5.34
C SER A 175 13.36 1.62 5.62
N GLU A 176 13.42 2.61 4.72
CA GLU A 176 12.66 3.86 4.86
C GLU A 176 11.14 3.63 4.90
N SER A 177 10.63 2.70 4.09
CA SER A 177 9.20 2.39 4.05
C SER A 177 8.74 1.68 5.32
N PHE A 178 9.54 0.75 5.86
CA PHE A 178 9.26 0.14 7.16
C PHE A 178 9.41 1.13 8.32
N ALA A 179 10.32 2.10 8.23
CA ALA A 179 10.44 3.16 9.23
C ALA A 179 9.15 4.00 9.28
N LYS A 180 8.66 4.43 8.12
CA LYS A 180 7.37 5.13 7.99
C LYS A 180 6.19 4.30 8.50
N THR A 181 6.25 2.98 8.34
CA THR A 181 5.26 2.06 8.92
C THR A 181 5.32 2.11 10.45
N ALA A 182 6.51 2.01 11.04
CA ALA A 182 6.73 2.00 12.49
C ALA A 182 6.38 3.32 13.18
N GLU A 183 6.39 4.44 12.45
CA GLU A 183 5.98 5.75 12.93
C GLU A 183 4.46 5.92 13.07
N GLN A 184 3.65 5.08 12.40
CA GLN A 184 2.19 5.22 12.43
C GLN A 184 1.57 4.69 13.74
N PRO A 185 0.45 5.30 14.20
CA PRO A 185 -0.32 4.75 15.31
C PRO A 185 -0.81 3.32 15.02
N GLY A 186 -0.66 2.41 15.99
CA GLY A 186 -1.07 1.01 15.84
C GLY A 186 -0.18 0.19 14.91
N ALA A 187 1.02 0.69 14.58
CA ALA A 187 1.99 -0.06 13.78
C ALA A 187 2.35 -1.41 14.44
N PRO A 188 2.47 -2.49 13.65
CA PRO A 188 2.94 -3.76 14.17
C PRO A 188 4.34 -3.64 14.77
N SER A 189 4.59 -4.33 15.89
CA SER A 189 5.90 -4.29 16.58
C SER A 189 7.07 -4.69 15.66
N TYR A 190 6.83 -5.59 14.70
CA TYR A 190 7.86 -6.03 13.75
C TYR A 190 8.34 -4.95 12.79
N ALA A 191 7.60 -3.85 12.59
CA ALA A 191 7.98 -2.81 11.62
C ALA A 191 9.33 -2.17 11.98
N LYS A 192 9.59 -1.98 13.28
CA LYS A 192 10.89 -1.50 13.79
C LYS A 192 12.01 -2.48 13.45
N ARG A 193 11.81 -3.77 13.69
CA ARG A 193 12.78 -4.81 13.33
C ARG A 193 13.08 -4.81 11.83
N PHE A 194 12.03 -4.79 10.99
CA PHE A 194 12.21 -4.82 9.55
C PHE A 194 12.96 -3.59 9.04
N THR A 195 12.71 -2.41 9.61
CA THR A 195 13.51 -1.20 9.33
C THR A 195 15.01 -1.48 9.50
N LEU A 196 15.39 -2.06 10.64
CA LEU A 196 16.80 -2.32 10.97
C LEU A 196 17.39 -3.50 10.21
N TYR A 197 16.59 -4.53 9.92
CA TYR A 197 17.01 -5.65 9.08
C TYR A 197 17.38 -5.15 7.70
N GLU A 198 16.50 -4.39 7.04
CA GLU A 198 16.79 -3.81 5.72
C GLU A 198 17.97 -2.83 5.77
N LEU A 199 18.07 -2.01 6.81
CA LEU A 199 19.19 -1.09 7.01
C LEU A 199 20.55 -1.83 7.03
N SER A 200 20.60 -3.00 7.69
CA SER A 200 21.83 -3.78 7.76
C SER A 200 22.31 -4.35 6.42
N TYR A 201 21.49 -4.37 5.39
CA TYR A 201 21.90 -4.77 4.03
C TYR A 201 22.45 -3.59 3.21
N CYS A 202 22.36 -2.35 3.70
CA CYS A 202 22.80 -1.16 2.99
C CYS A 202 24.33 -0.98 3.11
N GLU A 203 25.02 -0.97 1.98
CA GLU A 203 26.47 -0.68 1.93
C GLU A 203 26.77 0.75 2.42
N GLY A 204 27.80 0.89 3.26
CA GLY A 204 28.20 2.17 3.84
C GLY A 204 27.39 2.61 5.07
N ARG A 205 26.39 1.83 5.49
CA ARG A 205 25.56 2.09 6.70
C ARG A 205 25.71 1.00 7.76
N GLU A 206 26.78 0.21 7.70
CA GLU A 206 27.01 -0.94 8.57
C GLU A 206 27.09 -0.54 10.05
N GLN A 207 27.83 0.53 10.36
CA GLN A 207 27.99 1.02 11.73
C GLN A 207 26.65 1.48 12.32
N GLU A 208 25.89 2.28 11.57
CA GLU A 208 24.55 2.73 11.99
C GLU A 208 23.61 1.54 12.20
N ALA A 209 23.62 0.57 11.28
CA ALA A 209 22.81 -0.62 11.39
C ALA A 209 23.16 -1.42 12.65
N TYR A 210 24.46 -1.60 12.93
CA TYR A 210 24.96 -2.33 14.10
C TYR A 210 24.51 -1.67 15.39
N GLU A 211 24.76 -0.37 15.55
CA GLU A 211 24.39 0.38 16.75
C GLU A 211 22.89 0.30 17.02
N ARG A 212 22.05 0.48 15.99
CA ARG A 212 20.60 0.45 16.14
C ARG A 212 20.06 -0.96 16.41
N LEU A 213 20.64 -1.99 15.79
CA LEU A 213 20.29 -3.38 16.09
C LEU A 213 20.71 -3.76 17.51
N LEU A 214 21.86 -3.29 17.98
CA LEU A 214 22.36 -3.55 19.33
C LEU A 214 21.50 -2.85 20.38
N GLN A 215 21.08 -1.61 20.12
CA GLN A 215 20.09 -0.92 20.96
C GLN A 215 18.79 -1.73 21.07
N LEU A 216 18.30 -2.27 19.95
CA LEU A 216 17.09 -3.09 19.96
C LEU A 216 17.30 -4.42 20.71
N TYR A 217 18.46 -5.07 20.54
CA TYR A 217 18.85 -6.29 21.27
C TYR A 217 18.87 -6.09 22.79
N ASN A 218 19.36 -4.93 23.23
CA ASN A 218 19.50 -4.58 24.65
C ASN A 218 18.20 -4.05 25.27
N ALA A 219 17.20 -3.66 24.46
CA ALA A 219 15.96 -3.07 24.95
C ALA A 219 14.99 -4.09 25.57
N ASP A 220 14.87 -5.28 24.98
CA ASP A 220 13.96 -6.34 25.44
C ASP A 220 14.49 -7.71 25.00
N GLU A 221 14.44 -8.71 25.89
CA GLU A 221 14.83 -10.09 25.56
C GLU A 221 13.95 -10.70 24.46
N ASN A 222 12.69 -10.28 24.36
CA ASN A 222 11.77 -10.72 23.30
C ASN A 222 12.20 -10.22 21.91
N GLU A 223 13.04 -9.20 21.82
CA GLU A 223 13.56 -8.67 20.56
C GLU A 223 14.79 -9.46 20.05
N ARG A 224 15.34 -10.38 20.86
CA ARG A 224 16.48 -11.25 20.51
C ARG A 224 16.10 -12.37 19.55
N LEU A 225 15.40 -12.03 18.47
CA LEU A 225 14.95 -12.96 17.45
C LEU A 225 16.12 -13.48 16.61
N PRO A 226 16.04 -14.70 16.03
CA PRO A 226 17.12 -15.30 15.26
C PRO A 226 17.66 -14.43 14.13
N THR A 227 16.78 -13.73 13.41
CA THR A 227 17.20 -12.81 12.34
C THR A 227 18.02 -11.65 12.90
N LEU A 228 17.59 -11.03 14.00
CA LEU A 228 18.30 -9.92 14.62
C LEU A 228 19.71 -10.34 15.06
N ILE A 229 19.83 -11.47 15.75
CA ILE A 229 21.11 -12.04 16.20
C ILE A 229 22.02 -12.32 15.00
N SER A 230 21.48 -12.96 13.95
CA SER A 230 22.25 -13.27 12.74
C SER A 230 22.77 -12.00 12.05
N ARG A 231 21.95 -10.94 11.97
CA ARG A 231 22.38 -9.66 11.40
C ARG A 231 23.45 -8.97 12.26
N LEU A 232 23.31 -8.99 13.59
CA LEU A 232 24.31 -8.45 14.50
C LEU A 232 25.66 -9.15 14.34
N LYS A 233 25.70 -10.48 14.39
CA LYS A 233 26.96 -11.24 14.23
C LYS A 233 27.65 -10.97 12.90
N LEU A 234 26.87 -10.89 11.82
CA LEU A 234 27.41 -10.55 10.49
C LEU A 234 28.04 -9.14 10.47
N LEU A 235 27.41 -8.17 11.13
CA LEU A 235 27.96 -6.82 11.24
C LEU A 235 29.18 -6.76 12.16
N GLU A 236 29.19 -7.51 13.26
CA GLU A 236 30.34 -7.60 14.17
C GLU A 236 31.58 -8.13 13.45
N GLU A 237 31.42 -9.15 12.61
CA GLU A 237 32.49 -9.65 11.75
C GLU A 237 32.92 -8.59 10.73
N LYS A 238 31.97 -7.97 10.02
CA LYS A 238 32.26 -6.99 8.96
C LYS A 238 32.95 -5.73 9.50
N LEU A 239 32.61 -5.30 10.71
CA LEU A 239 33.16 -4.12 11.38
C LEU A 239 34.40 -4.44 12.23
N ASN A 240 34.82 -5.70 12.30
CA ASN A 240 35.92 -6.16 13.16
C ASN A 240 35.72 -5.80 14.64
N ILE A 241 34.49 -5.91 15.15
CA ILE A 241 34.19 -5.64 16.56
C ILE A 241 34.98 -6.62 17.44
N PRO A 242 35.68 -6.14 18.50
CA PRO A 242 36.42 -7.01 19.42
C PRO A 242 35.53 -8.08 20.04
N LEU A 243 36.03 -9.31 20.19
CA LEU A 243 35.25 -10.44 20.73
C LEU A 243 34.60 -10.13 22.09
N ALA A 244 35.24 -9.31 22.92
CA ALA A 244 34.74 -8.91 24.23
C ALA A 244 33.51 -7.99 24.18
N GLU A 245 33.28 -7.32 23.05
CA GLU A 245 32.17 -6.37 22.82
C GLU A 245 31.02 -7.00 22.02
N ARG A 246 31.19 -8.25 21.55
CA ARG A 246 30.18 -8.94 20.74
C ARG A 246 29.04 -9.50 21.59
N ILE A 247 27.88 -9.65 20.96
CA ILE A 247 26.77 -10.36 21.59
C ILE A 247 27.13 -11.84 21.87
N PRO A 248 26.60 -12.46 22.93
CA PRO A 248 26.90 -13.85 23.28
C PRO A 248 26.54 -14.83 22.16
N ASP A 249 27.33 -15.90 22.03
CA ASP A 249 27.11 -16.89 20.98
C ASP A 249 25.82 -17.71 21.15
N ARG A 250 25.35 -17.84 22.40
CA ARG A 250 24.08 -18.50 22.76
C ARG A 250 23.10 -17.45 23.27
N ALA A 251 21.94 -17.35 22.62
CA ALA A 251 20.80 -16.63 23.18
C ALA A 251 20.27 -17.43 24.39
N HIS A 252 20.16 -16.77 25.55
CA HIS A 252 19.39 -17.28 26.67
C HIS A 252 17.90 -17.02 26.45
#